data_AF-A0AB74DQ59-F1
#
_entry.id   AF-A0AB74DQ59-F1
#
_cell.length_a   1.000
_cell.length_b   1.000
_cell.length_c   1.000
_cell.angle_alpha   90.00
_cell.angle_beta   90.00
_cell.angle_gamma   90.00
#
_symmetry.space_group_name_H-M   'P 1'
#
loop_
_entity.id
_entity.type
_entity.pdbx_description
1 polymer ?
#
loop_
_entity_poly.entity_id
_entity_poly.type
_entity_poly.pdbx_seq_one_letter_code
_entity_poly.pdbx_strand_id
1 'polypeptide(L)'
;MLKKAINAHLVKVDDKYIITDSKIVFEVNELGARIFDLCNGKNTIEDIASKLSKKYVVDYTTIFNDCSEYIDELRNLELVT
;
A
#
# COMPACT_ATOMS: atom_id res chain seq x y z
N MET A 1 -7.77 0.13 -11.39
CA MET A 1 -6.33 -0.18 -11.26
C MET A 1 -5.74 0.82 -10.31
N LEU A 2 -5.02 0.38 -9.28
CA LEU A 2 -4.50 1.25 -8.22
C LEU A 2 -3.12 1.77 -8.58
N LYS A 3 -2.91 3.09 -8.51
CA LYS A 3 -1.67 3.74 -8.91
C LYS A 3 -1.22 4.77 -7.88
N LYS A 4 0.07 4.76 -7.51
CA LYS A 4 0.72 5.81 -6.71
C LYS A 4 0.64 7.17 -7.41
N ALA A 5 0.49 8.23 -6.62
CA ALA A 5 0.72 9.60 -7.09
C ALA A 5 2.16 9.76 -7.60
N ILE A 6 2.35 10.66 -8.58
CA ILE A 6 3.64 10.81 -9.29
C ILE A 6 4.79 11.18 -8.34
N ASN A 7 4.50 12.00 -7.35
CA ASN A 7 5.45 12.46 -6.34
C ASN A 7 5.55 11.53 -5.11
N ALA A 8 4.71 10.50 -5.02
CA ALA A 8 4.66 9.63 -3.86
C ALA A 8 5.66 8.47 -3.99
N HIS A 9 6.50 8.32 -2.97
CA HIS A 9 7.59 7.37 -2.93
C HIS A 9 7.55 6.52 -1.67
N LEU A 10 7.98 5.27 -1.81
CA LEU A 10 8.29 4.37 -0.70
C LEU A 10 9.80 4.28 -0.58
N VAL A 11 10.31 4.60 0.60
CA VAL A 11 11.75 4.57 0.91
C VAL A 11 11.97 3.66 2.11
N LYS A 12 13.04 2.85 2.08
CA LYS A 12 13.51 2.11 3.24
C LYS A 12 14.71 2.84 3.84
N VAL A 13 14.61 3.25 5.10
CA VAL A 13 15.70 3.90 5.86
C VAL A 13 15.93 3.06 7.11
N ASP A 14 17.14 2.54 7.26
CA ASP A 14 17.48 1.50 8.24
C ASP A 14 16.50 0.30 8.11
N ASP A 15 15.72 0.00 9.15
CA ASP A 15 14.71 -1.06 9.17
C ASP A 15 13.27 -0.54 9.08
N LYS A 16 13.09 0.74 8.74
CA LYS A 16 11.78 1.38 8.64
C LYS A 16 11.37 1.60 7.19
N TYR A 17 10.07 1.45 6.92
CA TYR A 17 9.47 1.85 5.65
C TYR A 17 8.81 3.20 5.80
N ILE A 18 9.07 4.11 4.87
CA ILE A 18 8.58 5.49 4.90
C ILE A 18 7.87 5.78 3.59
N ILE A 19 6.64 6.31 3.66
CA ILE A 19 5.95 6.89 2.52
C ILE A 19 6.10 8.41 2.58
N THR A 20 6.40 9.03 1.44
CA THR A 20 6.50 10.49 1.32
C THR A 20 6.11 11.01 -0.06
N ASP A 21 5.57 12.22 -0.10
CA ASP A 21 5.24 12.95 -1.34
C ASP A 21 5.87 14.37 -1.40
N SER A 22 6.88 14.62 -0.55
CA SER A 22 7.49 15.93 -0.23
C SER A 22 6.72 16.82 0.76
N LYS A 23 5.41 16.62 0.96
CA LYS A 23 4.61 17.36 1.95
C LYS A 23 4.34 16.54 3.20
N ILE A 24 4.07 15.25 3.01
CA ILE A 24 3.84 14.29 4.08
C ILE A 24 4.97 13.27 4.13
N VAL A 25 5.30 12.85 5.35
CA VAL A 25 6.29 11.81 5.66
C VAL A 25 5.75 11.04 6.84
N PHE A 26 5.55 9.74 6.68
CA PHE A 26 5.16 8.87 7.79
C PHE A 26 5.75 7.49 7.64
N GLU A 27 6.02 6.88 8.80
CA GLU A 27 6.44 5.49 8.90
C GLU A 27 5.24 4.57 8.65
N VAL A 28 5.49 3.47 7.94
CA VAL A 28 4.51 2.42 7.68
C VAL A 28 5.09 1.08 8.06
N ASN A 29 4.23 0.16 8.47
CA ASN A 29 4.64 -1.23 8.71
C ASN A 29 4.93 -1.95 7.38
N GLU A 30 5.47 -3.18 7.46
CA GLU A 30 5.80 -3.95 6.26
C GLU A 30 4.57 -4.21 5.37
N LEU A 31 3.41 -4.52 5.97
CA LEU A 31 2.21 -4.82 5.19
C LEU A 31 1.76 -3.61 4.37
N GLY A 32 1.65 -2.43 5.00
CA GLY A 32 1.31 -1.18 4.33
C GLY A 32 2.32 -0.81 3.25
N ALA A 33 3.61 -1.00 3.52
CA ALA A 33 4.66 -0.82 2.52
C ALA A 33 4.44 -1.72 1.28
N ARG A 34 4.04 -2.99 1.47
CA ARG A 34 3.75 -3.90 0.34
C ARG A 34 2.49 -3.53 -0.42
N ILE A 35 1.42 -3.14 0.28
CA ILE A 35 0.19 -2.67 -0.35
C ILE A 35 0.51 -1.48 -1.25
N PHE A 36 1.17 -0.46 -0.70
CA PHE A 36 1.57 0.72 -1.43
C PHE A 36 2.53 0.39 -2.59
N ASP A 37 3.45 -0.58 -2.41
CA ASP A 37 4.34 -1.00 -3.48
C ASP A 37 3.58 -1.57 -4.70
N LEU A 38 2.54 -2.36 -4.43
CA LEU A 38 1.70 -2.99 -5.43
C LEU A 38 0.69 -2.04 -6.10
N CYS A 39 0.47 -0.83 -5.58
CA CYS A 39 -0.28 0.25 -6.25
C CYS A 39 0.48 0.84 -7.45
N ASN A 40 0.92 0.00 -8.39
CA ASN A 40 1.81 0.38 -9.50
C ASN A 40 1.08 0.57 -10.84
N GLY A 41 -0.24 0.69 -10.82
CA GLY A 41 -1.11 0.80 -12.00
C GLY A 41 -1.42 -0.52 -12.69
N LYS A 42 -0.89 -1.65 -12.20
CA LYS A 42 -1.06 -3.00 -12.79
C LYS A 42 -1.87 -3.97 -11.95
N ASN A 43 -2.34 -3.55 -10.77
CA ASN A 43 -3.13 -4.40 -9.88
C ASN A 43 -4.47 -3.74 -9.53
N THR A 44 -5.52 -4.55 -9.42
CA THR A 44 -6.73 -4.19 -8.66
C THR A 44 -6.53 -4.47 -7.17
N ILE A 45 -7.51 -4.10 -6.34
CA ILE A 45 -7.46 -4.42 -4.91
C ILE A 45 -7.53 -5.93 -4.66
N GLU A 46 -8.32 -6.65 -5.44
CA GLU A 46 -8.44 -8.12 -5.40
C GLU A 46 -7.10 -8.79 -5.75
N ASP A 47 -6.39 -8.27 -6.76
CA ASP A 47 -5.05 -8.76 -7.12
C ASP A 47 -4.06 -8.59 -5.97
N ILE A 48 -4.08 -7.42 -5.32
CA ILE A 48 -3.22 -7.11 -4.17
C ILE A 48 -3.57 -8.06 -3.01
N ALA A 49 -4.84 -8.17 -2.66
CA ALA A 49 -5.29 -9.01 -1.56
C ALA A 49 -4.95 -10.48 -1.79
N SER A 50 -5.14 -10.99 -3.01
CA SER A 50 -4.77 -12.37 -3.37
C SER A 50 -3.26 -12.62 -3.24
N LYS A 51 -2.42 -11.66 -3.65
CA LYS A 51 -0.96 -11.76 -3.54
C LYS A 51 -0.50 -11.76 -2.09
N LEU A 52 -1.06 -10.88 -1.26
CA LEU A 52 -0.66 -10.74 0.13
C LEU A 52 -1.19 -11.89 1.00
N SER A 53 -2.43 -12.33 0.79
CA SER A 53 -3.00 -13.52 1.46
C SER A 53 -2.13 -14.75 1.25
N LYS A 54 -1.69 -15.01 0.01
CA LYS A 54 -0.78 -16.13 -0.29
C LYS A 54 0.61 -15.95 0.32
N LYS A 55 1.16 -14.73 0.29
CA LYS A 55 2.51 -14.44 0.81
C LYS A 55 2.59 -14.59 2.33
N TYR A 56 1.58 -14.11 3.04
CA TYR A 56 1.58 -14.08 4.51
C TYR A 56 0.78 -15.23 5.13
N VAL A 57 0.14 -16.09 4.32
CA VAL A 57 -0.69 -17.21 4.78
C VAL A 57 -1.80 -16.73 5.72
N VAL A 58 -2.49 -15.66 5.30
CA VAL A 58 -3.62 -15.04 6.01
C VAL A 58 -4.87 -15.19 5.16
N ASP A 59 -6.04 -15.28 5.78
CA ASP A 59 -7.33 -15.35 5.08
C ASP A 59 -7.51 -14.17 4.10
N TYR A 60 -8.04 -14.48 2.91
CA TYR A 60 -8.24 -13.49 1.86
C TYR A 60 -9.17 -12.37 2.31
N THR A 61 -10.25 -12.68 3.03
CA THR A 61 -11.26 -11.71 3.46
C THR A 61 -10.65 -10.70 4.43
N THR A 62 -9.86 -11.18 5.39
CA THR A 62 -9.12 -10.31 6.32
C THR A 62 -8.19 -9.37 5.56
N ILE A 63 -7.35 -9.90 4.68
CA ILE A 63 -6.41 -9.08 3.91
C ILE A 63 -7.12 -8.12 2.97
N PHE A 64 -8.24 -8.51 2.37
CA PHE A 64 -9.03 -7.67 1.48
C PHE A 64 -9.60 -6.45 2.22
N ASN A 65 -10.12 -6.66 3.43
CA ASN A 65 -10.62 -5.58 4.27
C ASN A 65 -9.47 -4.65 4.69
N ASP A 66 -8.35 -5.20 5.17
CA ASP A 66 -7.16 -4.42 5.54
C ASP A 66 -6.63 -3.59 4.35
N CYS A 67 -6.60 -4.18 3.15
CA CYS A 67 -6.22 -3.47 1.93
C CYS A 67 -7.21 -2.34 1.61
N SER A 68 -8.51 -2.59 1.73
CA SER A 68 -9.56 -1.62 1.40
C SER A 68 -9.46 -0.39 2.30
N GLU A 69 -9.44 -0.61 3.61
CA GLU A 69 -9.32 0.47 4.60
C GLU A 69 -8.05 1.29 4.38
N TYR A 70 -6.91 0.61 4.20
CA TYR A 70 -5.63 1.29 4.02
C TYR A 70 -5.53 2.05 2.68
N ILE A 71 -6.08 1.50 1.59
CA ILE A 71 -6.09 2.19 0.28
C ILE A 71 -6.97 3.44 0.34
N ASP A 72 -8.09 3.40 1.06
CA ASP A 72 -8.96 4.55 1.23
C ASP A 72 -8.29 5.65 2.08
N GLU A 73 -7.54 5.29 3.12
CA GLU A 73 -6.67 6.23 3.85
C GLU A 73 -5.64 6.89 2.92
N LEU A 74 -4.96 6.10 2.09
CA LEU A 74 -3.97 6.62 1.14
C LEU A 74 -4.60 7.52 0.06
N ARG A 75 -5.84 7.24 -0.35
CA ARG A 75 -6.61 8.10 -1.26
C ARG A 75 -6.98 9.44 -0.63
N ASN A 76 -7.38 9.42 0.64
CA ASN A 76 -7.68 10.64 1.40
C ASN A 76 -6.44 11.53 1.56
N LEU A 77 -5.24 10.93 1.53
CA LEU A 77 -3.96 11.62 1.53
C LEU A 77 -3.44 11.97 0.11
N GLU A 78 -4.22 11.71 -0.94
CA GLU A 78 -3.85 11.92 -2.35
C GLU A 78 -2.60 11.12 -2.79
N LEU A 79 -2.25 10.04 -2.10
CA LEU A 79 -1.07 9.22 -2.39
C LEU A 79 -1.32 8.10 -3.40
N VAL A 80 -2.58 7.68 -3.57
CA VAL A 80 -3.02 6.62 -4.49
C VAL A 80 -4.29 7.06 -5.22
N THR A 81 -4.41 6.66 -6.49
CA THR A 81 -5.60 6.83 -7.35
C THR A 81 -6.07 5.48 -7.85
#